data_AF-A0A564G5U4-F1
#
_entry.id   AF-A0A564G5U4-F1
#
_cell.length_a   1.000
_cell.length_b   1.000
_cell.length_c   1.000
_cell.angle_alpha   90.00
_cell.angle_beta   90.00
_cell.angle_gamma   90.00
#
_symmetry.space_group_name_H-M   'P 1'
#
loop_
_entity.id
_entity.type
_entity.pdbx_description
1 polymer ?
#
loop_
_entity_poly.entity_id
_entity_poly.type
_entity_poly.pdbx_seq_one_letter_code
_entity_poly.pdbx_strand_id
1 'polypeptide(L)' 'MRPMRVLLIYCHPLAQSYAAALRDAALQGLRSAGHAVEVRDLYAEGFDPVLSAHERRSYYDQDKRTDATAAVVSLMVV' A
#
# COMPACT_ATOMS: atom_id res chain seq x y z
N MET A 1 -20.00 10.14 9.55
CA MET A 1 -19.46 9.05 8.71
C MET A 1 -19.14 7.85 9.60
N ARG A 2 -19.17 6.63 9.08
CA ARG A 2 -18.76 5.43 9.83
C ARG A 2 -17.22 5.29 9.75
N PRO A 3 -16.52 5.04 10.87
CA PRO A 3 -15.07 4.82 10.85
C PRO A 3 -14.71 3.56 10.04
N MET A 4 -13.58 3.62 9.33
CA MET A 4 -13.07 2.55 8.45
C MET A 4 -11.56 2.38 8.64
N ARG A 5 -11.01 1.27 8.14
CA ARG A 5 -9.56 1.07 8.00
C ARG A 5 -9.15 1.38 6.57
N VAL A 6 -8.10 2.18 6.38
CA VAL A 6 -7.60 2.61 5.07
C VAL A 6 -6.11 2.30 4.98
N LEU A 7 -5.70 1.66 3.89
CA LEU A 7 -4.31 1.55 3.49
C LEU A 7 -4.02 2.61 2.42
N LEU A 8 -3.14 3.56 2.73
CA LEU A 8 -2.70 4.59 1.80
C LEU A 8 -1.33 4.21 1.25
N ILE A 9 -1.28 3.90 -0.05
CA ILE A 9 -0.02 3.64 -0.76
C ILE A 9 0.50 4.95 -1.35
N TYR A 10 1.69 5.36 -0.93
CA TYR A 10 2.41 6.49 -1.47
C TYR A 10 3.59 6.00 -2.32
N CYS A 11 3.71 6.55 -3.52
CA CYS A 11 4.68 6.09 -4.52
C CYS A 11 5.26 7.32 -5.26
N HIS A 12 6.09 8.11 -4.58
CA HIS A 12 6.81 9.20 -5.21
C HIS A 12 8.19 9.42 -4.56
N PRO A 13 9.28 9.62 -5.35
CA PRO A 13 10.65 9.68 -4.81
C PRO A 13 10.98 11.00 -4.10
N LEU A 14 10.31 12.10 -4.49
CA LEU A 14 10.58 13.43 -3.93
C LEU A 14 9.58 13.79 -2.82
N ALA A 15 10.10 14.09 -1.64
CA ALA A 15 9.30 14.44 -0.46
C ALA A 15 8.61 15.81 -0.53
N GLN A 16 9.09 16.73 -1.38
CA GLN A 16 8.51 18.06 -1.59
C GLN A 16 7.61 18.13 -2.84
N SER A 17 7.22 16.97 -3.39
CA SER A 17 6.37 16.93 -4.59
C SER A 17 4.94 17.31 -4.27
N TYR A 18 4.19 17.68 -5.32
CA TYR A 18 2.73 17.83 -5.20
C TYR A 18 2.04 16.55 -4.71
N ALA A 19 2.54 15.38 -5.10
CA ALA A 19 2.03 14.10 -4.61
C ALA A 19 2.25 13.92 -3.09
N ALA A 20 3.37 14.41 -2.55
CA ALA A 20 3.59 14.43 -1.10
C ALA A 20 2.56 15.34 -0.40
N ALA A 21 2.29 16.51 -0.95
CA ALA A 21 1.27 17.41 -0.43
C ALA A 21 -0.14 16.79 -0.46
N LEU A 22 -0.48 16.06 -1.53
CA LEU A 22 -1.75 15.33 -1.64
C LEU A 22 -1.85 14.19 -0.61
N ARG A 23 -0.77 13.42 -0.40
CA ARG A 23 -0.69 12.39 0.64
C ARG A 23 -1.01 12.99 2.01
N ASP A 24 -0.37 14.11 2.34
CA ASP A 24 -0.52 14.75 3.64
C ASP A 24 -1.94 15.31 3.84
N ALA A 25 -2.51 15.93 2.81
CA ALA A 25 -3.90 16.41 2.81
C ALA A 25 -4.91 15.25 2.97
N ALA A 26 -4.71 14.15 2.24
CA ALA A 26 -5.55 12.95 2.35
C ALA A 26 -5.47 12.33 3.75
N LEU A 27 -4.25 12.21 4.31
CA LEU A 27 -4.03 11.67 5.64
C LEU A 27 -4.71 12.52 6.72
N GLN A 28 -4.60 13.85 6.61
CA GLN A 28 -5.28 14.78 7.50
C GLN A 28 -6.81 14.62 7.41
N GLY A 29 -7.37 14.62 6.20
CA GLY A 29 -8.81 14.46 5.99
C GLY A 29 -9.35 13.14 6.54
N LEU A 30 -8.69 12.02 6.22
CA LEU A 30 -9.10 10.68 6.67
C LEU A 30 -9.06 10.53 8.19
N ARG A 31 -7.98 10.99 8.83
CA ARG A 31 -7.85 10.95 10.29
C ARG A 31 -8.88 11.85 10.97
N SER A 32 -9.11 13.04 10.43
CA SER A 32 -10.10 13.98 10.97
C SER A 32 -11.54 13.44 10.86
N ALA A 33 -11.81 12.62 9.85
CA ALA A 33 -13.09 11.91 9.70
C ALA A 33 -13.23 10.65 10.58
N GLY A 34 -12.21 10.32 11.39
CA GLY A 34 -12.22 9.18 12.32
C GLY A 34 -11.81 7.85 11.71
N HIS A 35 -11.18 7.84 10.53
CA HIS A 35 -10.66 6.60 9.93
C HIS A 35 -9.30 6.21 10.51
N ALA A 36 -9.06 4.92 10.66
CA ALA A 36 -7.74 4.37 10.95
C ALA A 36 -6.96 4.25 9.64
N VAL A 37 -5.80 4.90 9.53
CA VAL A 37 -5.01 4.95 8.29
C VAL A 37 -3.62 4.37 8.52
N GLU A 38 -3.27 3.35 7.74
CA GLU A 38 -1.92 2.84 7.58
C GLU A 38 -1.32 3.40 6.29
N VAL A 39 -0.04 3.79 6.31
CA VAL A 39 0.64 4.34 5.14
C VAL A 39 1.80 3.42 4.76
N ARG A 40 1.92 3.10 3.47
CA ARG A 40 3.08 2.43 2.89
C ARG A 40 3.73 3.33 1.86
N ASP A 41 5.01 3.62 2.05
CA ASP A 41 5.79 4.45 1.14
C ASP A 41 6.72 3.53 0.34
N LEU A 42 6.32 3.22 -0.89
CA LEU A 42 7.01 2.23 -1.71
C LEU A 42 8.44 2.65 -2.05
N TYR A 43 8.72 3.96 -2.16
CA TYR A 43 10.08 4.45 -2.42
C TYR A 43 10.93 4.38 -1.15
N ALA A 44 10.40 4.80 -0.01
CA ALA A 44 11.12 4.69 1.27
C ALA A 44 11.36 3.23 1.69
N GLU A 45 10.44 2.33 1.33
CA GLU A 45 10.54 0.90 1.60
C GLU A 45 11.45 0.14 0.62
N GLY A 46 11.88 0.78 -0.47
CA GLY A 46 12.70 0.14 -1.50
C GLY A 46 11.96 -1.00 -2.21
N PHE A 47 10.66 -0.86 -2.42
CA PHE A 47 9.83 -1.84 -3.12
C PHE A 47 10.35 -2.07 -4.54
N ASP A 48 10.54 -3.34 -4.93
CA ASP A 48 10.90 -3.71 -6.30
C ASP A 48 9.62 -3.86 -7.16
N PRO A 49 9.38 -2.99 -8.13
CA PRO A 49 8.19 -3.05 -8.97
C PRO A 49 8.31 -4.07 -10.12
N VAL A 50 9.50 -4.66 -10.33
CA VAL A 50 9.75 -5.54 -11.46
C VAL A 50 9.33 -6.96 -11.12
N LEU A 51 8.27 -7.44 -11.79
CA LEU A 51 7.85 -8.84 -11.68
C LEU A 51 8.92 -9.77 -12.28
N SER A 52 9.55 -10.58 -11.44
CA SER A 52 10.54 -11.56 -11.87
C SER A 52 9.90 -12.78 -12.55
N ALA A 53 10.68 -13.47 -13.39
CA ALA A 53 10.26 -14.74 -13.99
C ALA A 53 10.01 -15.84 -12.94
N HIS A 54 10.64 -15.75 -11.77
CA HIS A 54 10.36 -16.67 -10.66
C HIS A 54 8.95 -16.40 -10.08
N GLU A 55 8.66 -15.15 -9.72
CA GLU A 55 7.34 -14.74 -9.19
C GLU A 55 6.21 -15.03 -10.19
N ARG A 56 6.44 -14.76 -11.49
CA ARG A 56 5.48 -15.06 -12.55
C ARG A 56 5.17 -16.55 -12.67
N ARG A 57 6.16 -17.42 -12.49
CA ARG A 57 6.01 -18.89 -12.54
C ARG A 57 5.29 -19.41 -11.30
N SER A 58 5.58 -18.86 -10.12
CA SER A 58 4.90 -19.26 -8.88
C SER A 58 3.44 -18.78 -8.79
N TYR A 59 3.02 -17.83 -9.63
CA TYR A 59 1.66 -17.28 -9.62
C TYR A 59 0.55 -18.35 -9.78
N TYR A 60 0.80 -19.42 -10.55
CA TYR A 60 -0.17 -20.51 -10.76
C TYR A 60 0.04 -21.70 -9.81
N ASP A 61 1.03 -21.61 -8.91
CA ASP A 61 1.33 -22.64 -7.93
C ASP A 61 0.38 -22.48 -6.74
N GLN A 62 -0.83 -23.05 -6.87
CA GLN A 62 -1.92 -22.93 -5.90
C GLN A 62 -1.55 -23.46 -4.50
N ASP A 63 -0.57 -24.38 -4.43
CA ASP A 63 -0.08 -24.97 -3.18
C ASP A 63 0.97 -24.10 -2.47
N LYS A 64 1.47 -23.04 -3.12
CA LYS A 64 2.41 -22.06 -2.54
C LYS A 64 1.76 -20.73 -2.24
N ARG A 65 0.58 -20.74 -1.60
CA ARG A 65 0.09 -19.53 -0.93
C ARG A 65 0.94 -19.24 0.29
N THR A 66 2.17 -18.75 0.06
CA THR A 66 3.05 -18.23 1.09
C THR A 66 2.40 -17.02 1.76
N ASP A 67 2.40 -17.03 3.09
CA ASP A 67 1.94 -15.97 4.00
C ASP A 67 2.43 -14.55 3.63
N ALA A 68 3.44 -14.42 2.78
CA ALA A 68 3.95 -13.15 2.28
C ALA A 68 2.90 -12.32 1.51
N THR A 69 1.91 -12.94 0.86
CA THR A 69 0.78 -12.19 0.27
C THR A 69 -0.25 -11.77 1.32
N ALA A 70 -0.32 -12.44 2.47
CA ALA A 70 -1.26 -12.06 3.53
C ALA A 70 -0.93 -10.70 4.14
N ALA A 71 0.35 -10.30 4.18
CA ALA A 71 0.78 -9.03 4.76
C ALA A 71 0.32 -7.78 3.97
N VAL A 72 0.10 -7.90 2.65
CA VAL A 72 -0.32 -6.78 1.78
C VAL A 72 -1.75 -6.95 1.27
N VAL A 73 -2.20 -8.18 1.02
CA VAL A 73 -3.54 -8.47 0.49
C VAL A 73 -4.62 -8.49 1.58
N SER A 74 -4.27 -8.62 2.87
CA SER A 74 -5.27 -8.52 3.95
C SER A 74 -5.76 -7.09 4.22
N LEU A 75 -5.14 -6.07 3.59
CA LEU A 75 -5.56 -4.66 3.66
C LEU A 75 -6.22 -4.14 2.36
N MET A 76 -6.26 -4.94 1.29
CA MET A 76 -6.95 -4.59 0.03
C MET A 76 -8.26 -5.36 -0.07
N VAL A 77 -9.29 -4.90 0.64
CA VAL A 77 -10.68 -5.19 0.28
C VAL A 77 -11.35 -3.84 0.05
N VAL A 78 -11.78 -3.64 -1.20
CA VAL A 78 -12.72 -2.58 -1.62
C VAL A 78 -14.02 -2.72 -0.84
#